data_AF-A0AAU7K9S3-F1
#
_entry.id   AF-A0AAU7K9S3-F1
#
_cell.length_a   1.000
_cell.length_b   1.000
_cell.length_c   1.000
_cell.angle_alpha   90.00
_cell.angle_beta   90.00
_cell.angle_gamma   90.00
#
_symmetry.space_group_name_H-M   'P 1'
#
loop_
_entity.id
_entity.type
_entity.pdbx_description
1 polymer ?
#
loop_
_entity_poly.entity_id
_entity_poly.type
_entity_poly.pdbx_seq_one_letter_code
_entity_poly.pdbx_strand_id
1 'polypeptide(L)' 'MNYEKALFLYKNDKTLQLLRAEHFPLLVSFFHLAFKQQDRISYLQTELQSILGDYIFSLQRLGIEDDRKALVDYLSRSAV' A
#
# COMPACT_ATOMS: atom_id res chain seq x y z
N MET A 1 24.57 13.57 11.38
CA MET A 1 23.92 13.10 10.13
C MET A 1 24.42 13.98 9.00
N ASN A 2 24.96 13.44 7.89
CA ASN A 2 25.37 14.25 6.74
C ASN A 2 24.36 14.12 5.58
N TYR A 3 24.39 15.05 4.63
CA TYR A 3 23.44 15.09 3.51
C TYR A 3 23.40 13.78 2.71
N GLU A 4 24.57 13.18 2.46
CA GLU A 4 24.67 11.91 1.73
C GLU A 4 23.96 10.76 2.44
N LYS A 5 24.14 10.64 3.77
CA LYS A 5 23.42 9.62 4.57
C LYS A 5 21.92 9.89 4.61
N ALA A 6 21.50 11.15 4.70
CA ALA A 6 20.08 11.50 4.66
C ALA A 6 19.46 11.17 3.29
N LEU A 7 20.17 11.46 2.19
CA LEU A 7 19.71 11.14 0.84
C LEU A 7 19.69 9.63 0.58
N PHE A 8 20.68 8.90 1.10
CA PHE A 8 20.72 7.45 1.03
C PHE A 8 19.52 6.82 1.75
N LEU A 9 19.21 7.29 2.98
CA LEU A 9 18.02 6.85 3.71
C LEU A 9 16.74 7.20 2.94
N TYR A 10 16.62 8.44 2.47
CA TYR A 10 15.47 8.89 1.69
C TYR A 10 15.22 8.05 0.43
N LYS A 11 16.27 7.55 -0.22
CA LYS A 11 16.15 6.73 -1.45
C LYS A 11 15.88 5.25 -1.16
N ASN A 12 16.45 4.69 -0.10
CA ASN A 12 16.51 3.24 0.10
C ASN A 12 15.63 2.73 1.24
N ASP A 13 15.12 3.61 2.10
CA ASP A 13 14.23 3.20 3.18
C ASP A 13 12.83 2.86 2.64
N LYS A 14 12.40 1.61 2.85
CA LYS A 14 11.10 1.11 2.37
C LYS A 14 9.93 1.87 2.99
N THR A 15 10.04 2.32 4.24
CA THR A 15 9.01 3.11 4.91
C THR A 15 8.91 4.49 4.28
N LEU A 16 10.02 5.17 4.02
CA LEU A 16 10.02 6.45 3.29
C LEU A 16 9.56 6.30 1.84
N GLN A 17 9.88 5.18 1.17
CA GLN A 17 9.32 4.88 -0.14
C GLN A 17 7.79 4.74 -0.10
N LEU A 18 7.26 4.04 0.90
CA LEU A 18 5.82 3.88 1.11
C LEU A 18 5.13 5.22 1.41
N LEU A 19 5.73 6.06 2.27
CA LEU A 19 5.24 7.39 2.62
C LEU A 19 5.22 8.36 1.42
N ARG A 20 6.08 8.15 0.43
CA ARG A 20 6.13 8.92 -0.82
C ARG A 20 5.28 8.32 -1.94
N ALA A 21 4.69 7.14 -1.74
CA ALA A 21 3.85 6.54 -2.76
C ALA A 21 2.71 7.52 -3.06
N GLU A 22 2.49 7.79 -4.33
CA GLU A 22 1.43 8.69 -4.82
C GLU A 22 0.06 8.32 -4.24
N HIS A 23 -0.13 7.02 -4.00
CA HIS A 23 -1.33 6.45 -3.41
C HIS A 23 -1.18 6.07 -1.93
N PHE A 24 -0.27 6.71 -1.19
CA PHE A 24 -0.08 6.45 0.24
C PHE A 24 -1.39 6.50 1.05
N PRO A 25 -2.32 7.47 0.83
CA PRO A 25 -3.61 7.46 1.52
C PRO A 25 -4.45 6.22 1.23
N LEU A 26 -4.44 5.71 -0.02
CA LEU A 26 -5.16 4.49 -0.41
C LEU A 26 -4.54 3.25 0.21
N LEU A 27 -3.20 3.18 0.23
CA LEU A 27 -2.45 2.10 0.91
C LEU A 27 -2.77 2.05 2.41
N VAL A 28 -2.72 3.19 3.10
CA VAL A 28 -3.06 3.28 4.52
C VAL A 28 -4.52 2.91 4.77
N SER A 29 -5.42 3.37 3.91
CA SER A 29 -6.86 3.07 4.00
C SER A 29 -7.13 1.58 3.80
N PHE A 30 -6.44 0.94 2.84
CA PHE A 30 -6.49 -0.51 2.64
C PHE A 30 -6.01 -1.27 3.88
N PHE A 31 -4.84 -0.91 4.44
CA PHE A 31 -4.31 -1.58 5.63
C PHE A 31 -5.19 -1.36 6.87
N HIS A 32 -5.79 -0.18 7.01
CA HIS A 32 -6.76 0.09 8.06
C HIS A 32 -8.00 -0.81 7.90
N LEU A 33 -8.56 -0.90 6.69
CA LEU A 33 -9.69 -1.78 6.42
C LEU A 33 -9.35 -3.25 6.67
N ALA A 34 -8.24 -3.73 6.12
CA ALA A 34 -7.85 -5.13 6.23
C ALA A 34 -7.50 -5.50 7.69
N PHE A 35 -6.65 -4.75 8.38
CA PHE A 35 -6.12 -5.19 9.68
C PHE A 35 -6.85 -4.59 10.88
N LYS A 36 -7.31 -3.34 10.80
CA LYS A 36 -7.94 -2.65 11.94
C LYS A 36 -9.45 -2.84 12.00
N GLN A 37 -10.15 -2.76 10.88
CA GLN A 37 -11.61 -2.93 10.88
C GLN A 37 -12.02 -4.39 11.05
N GLN A 38 -11.26 -5.34 10.49
CA GLN A 38 -11.54 -6.77 10.62
C GLN A 38 -10.93 -7.41 11.88
N ASP A 39 -10.22 -6.63 12.70
CA ASP A 39 -9.51 -7.08 13.91
C ASP A 39 -8.64 -8.33 13.68
N ARG A 40 -7.88 -8.32 12.58
CA ARG A 40 -6.96 -9.39 12.20
C ARG A 40 -5.55 -8.86 12.08
N ILE A 41 -4.59 -9.67 12.54
CA ILE A 41 -3.16 -9.34 12.52
C ILE A 41 -2.41 -9.96 11.35
N SER A 42 -3.03 -10.91 10.64
CA SER A 42 -2.41 -11.63 9.53
C SER A 42 -3.44 -12.19 8.55
N TYR A 43 -3.04 -12.30 7.29
CA TYR A 43 -3.81 -12.92 6.21
C TYR A 43 -2.92 -13.86 5.41
N LEU A 44 -3.52 -14.90 4.84
CA LEU A 44 -2.89 -15.61 3.73
C LEU A 44 -2.79 -14.69 2.52
N GLN A 45 -1.78 -14.89 1.68
CA GLN A 45 -1.57 -14.05 0.50
C GLN A 45 -2.79 -14.01 -0.42
N THR A 46 -3.46 -15.15 -0.60
CA THR A 46 -4.67 -15.27 -1.42
C THR A 46 -5.85 -14.49 -0.83
N GLU A 47 -6.01 -14.51 0.49
CA GLU A 47 -7.04 -13.71 1.18
C GLU A 47 -6.75 -12.22 1.02
N LEU A 48 -5.49 -11.80 1.21
CA LEU A 48 -5.10 -10.41 1.07
C LEU A 48 -5.31 -9.89 -0.37
N GLN A 49 -5.02 -10.72 -1.37
CA GLN A 49 -5.30 -10.41 -2.78
C GLN A 49 -6.80 -10.28 -3.06
N SER A 50 -7.64 -11.15 -2.47
CA SER A 50 -9.09 -11.05 -2.60
C SER A 50 -9.61 -9.74 -2.01
N ILE A 51 -9.21 -9.41 -0.78
CA ILE A 51 -9.62 -8.18 -0.09
C ILE A 51 -9.15 -6.94 -0.87
N LEU A 52 -7.95 -6.98 -1.44
CA LEU A 52 -7.45 -5.91 -2.29
C LEU A 52 -8.29 -5.74 -3.56
N GLY A 53 -8.70 -6.84 -4.19
CA GLY A 53 -9.59 -6.83 -5.35
C GLY A 53 -10.93 -6.15 -5.04
N ASP A 54 -11.55 -6.53 -3.92
CA ASP A 54 -12.82 -5.94 -3.45
C ASP A 54 -12.67 -4.45 -3.10
N TYR A 55 -11.55 -4.08 -2.48
CA TYR A 55 -11.22 -2.70 -2.15
C TYR A 55 -11.08 -1.84 -3.41
N ILE A 56 -10.32 -2.30 -4.42
CA ILE A 56 -10.16 -1.59 -5.70
C ILE A 56 -11.50 -1.48 -6.42
N PHE A 57 -12.31 -2.54 -6.44
CA PHE A 57 -13.64 -2.51 -7.03
C PHE A 57 -14.55 -1.48 -6.35
N SER A 58 -14.47 -1.37 -5.02
CA SER A 58 -15.22 -0.38 -4.25
C SER A 58 -14.78 1.05 -4.53
N LEU A 59 -13.48 1.30 -4.68
CA LEU A 59 -12.94 2.60 -5.09
C LEU A 59 -13.44 3.01 -6.49
N GLN A 60 -13.47 2.07 -7.44
CA GLN A 60 -14.01 2.33 -8.78
C GLN A 60 -15.49 2.75 -8.74
N ARG A 61 -16.31 2.08 -7.92
CA ARG A 61 -17.72 2.45 -7.75
C ARG A 61 -17.91 3.85 -7.17
N LEU A 62 -16.92 4.36 -6.44
CA LEU A 62 -16.91 5.71 -5.87
C LEU A 62 -16.32 6.76 -6.82
N GLY A 63 -15.92 6.38 -8.04
CA GLY A 63 -15.31 7.28 -9.02
C GLY A 63 -13.85 7.63 -8.73
N ILE A 64 -13.17 6.86 -7.87
CA ILE A 64 -11.75 7.02 -7.57
C ILE A 64 -10.97 6.12 -8.55
N GLU A 65 -10.54 6.68 -9.68
CA GLU A 65 -9.91 5.94 -10.80
C GLU A 65 -8.37 5.91 -10.77
N ASP A 66 -7.76 6.50 -9.75
CA ASP A 66 -6.31 6.74 -9.69
C ASP A 66 -5.47 5.45 -9.82
N ASP A 67 -4.37 5.55 -10.57
CA ASP A 67 -3.60 4.49 -11.24
C ASP A 67 -3.53 3.11 -10.54
N ARG A 68 -4.54 2.28 -10.82
CA ARG A 68 -4.72 0.88 -10.36
C ARG A 68 -3.47 0.01 -10.46
N LYS A 69 -2.68 0.23 -11.52
CA LYS A 69 -1.48 -0.55 -11.82
C LYS A 69 -0.41 -0.33 -10.76
N ALA A 70 -0.24 0.92 -10.31
CA ALA A 70 0.75 1.28 -9.30
C ALA A 70 0.42 0.67 -7.93
N LEU A 71 -0.85 0.61 -7.52
CA LEU A 71 -1.24 0.06 -6.20
C LEU A 71 -1.01 -1.46 -6.11
N VAL A 72 -1.45 -2.18 -7.14
CA VAL A 72 -1.29 -3.65 -7.24
C VAL A 72 0.20 -4.02 -7.39
N ASP A 73 0.95 -3.26 -8.21
CA ASP A 73 2.38 -3.47 -8.39
C ASP A 73 3.16 -3.17 -7.10
N TYR A 74 2.79 -2.12 -6.35
CA TYR A 74 3.43 -1.82 -5.06
C TYR A 74 3.26 -2.95 -4.05
N LEU A 75 2.03 -3.43 -3.84
CA LEU A 75 1.74 -4.48 -2.86
C LEU A 75 2.38 -5.81 -3.25
N SER A 76 2.38 -6.14 -4.55
CA SER A 76 3.01 -7.36 -5.07
C SER A 76 4.53 -7.33 -4.96
N ARG A 77 5.16 -6.15 -5.11
CA ARG A 77 6.62 -5.98 -5.00
C ARG A 77 7.13 -5.98 -3.55
N SER A 78 6.27 -5.63 -2.59
CA SER A 78 6.61 -5.65 -1.15
C SER A 78 6.40 -6.99 -0.44
N ALA A 79 5.86 -8.02 -1.11
CA ALA A 79 5.65 -9.36 -0.56
C ALA A 79 6.91 -10.26 -0.57
N VAL A 80 8.12 -9.68 -0.67
CA VAL A 80 9.43 -10.35 -0.61
C VAL A 80 10.32 -9.71 0.46
#